data_AF-A0A6B9FM14-F1
#
_entry.id   AF-A0A6B9FM14-F1
#
_cell.length_a   1.000
_cell.length_b   1.000
_cell.length_c   1.000
_cell.angle_alpha   90.00
_cell.angle_beta   90.00
_cell.angle_gamma   90.00
#
_symmetry.space_group_name_H-M   'P 1'
#
loop_
_entity.id
_entity.type
_entity.pdbx_description
1 polymer ?
#
loop_
_entity_poly.entity_id
_entity_poly.type
_entity_poly.pdbx_seq_one_letter_code
_entity_poly.pdbx_strand_id
1 'polypeptide(L)'
;MSEPDRMPHPGRTSAERRALDRVGCGEPPGCSHRTLRNLLSAGLLVEAGSQTRRDTLGPFQVPVYEMPIPVHMAWCSAVAATDEEMAGLEGLI
;
A
#
# COMPACT_ATOMS: atom_id res chain seq x y z
N MET A 1 11.80 5.97 27.36
CA MET A 1 12.22 6.03 25.95
C MET A 1 10.93 5.90 25.15
N SER A 2 10.37 7.02 24.71
CA SER A 2 9.18 7.00 23.86
C SER A 2 9.59 6.39 22.53
N GLU A 3 8.89 5.35 22.08
CA GLU A 3 9.04 4.83 20.71
C GLU A 3 9.00 6.02 19.74
N PRO A 4 9.88 6.08 18.72
CA PRO A 4 9.71 7.06 17.68
C PRO A 4 8.29 6.86 17.14
N ASP A 5 7.51 7.93 17.21
CA ASP A 5 6.12 7.97 16.80
C ASP A 5 6.10 7.72 15.28
N ARG A 6 6.17 6.44 14.90
CA ARG A 6 6.07 6.01 13.51
C ARG A 6 4.76 6.57 13.01
N MET A 7 4.85 7.58 12.15
CA MET A 7 3.70 8.27 11.61
C MET A 7 2.62 7.25 11.21
N PRO A 8 1.35 7.50 11.55
CA PRO A 8 0.32 6.47 11.52
C PRO A 8 0.10 5.98 10.09
N HIS A 9 0.70 4.83 9.77
CA HIS A 9 0.47 4.17 8.50
C HIS A 9 -1.02 3.79 8.39
N PRO A 10 -1.70 4.04 7.24
CA PRO A 10 -3.14 3.82 7.09
C PRO A 10 -3.58 2.36 7.35
N GLY A 11 -2.77 1.39 6.94
CA GLY A 11 -2.95 -0.03 7.28
C GLY A 11 -2.78 -0.33 8.78
N ARG A 12 -3.75 -1.03 9.37
CA ARG A 12 -3.76 -1.37 10.81
C ARG A 12 -2.98 -2.65 11.10
N THR A 13 -3.01 -3.62 10.18
CA THR A 13 -2.28 -4.88 10.29
C THR A 13 -1.05 -4.93 9.38
N SER A 14 -0.07 -5.79 9.67
CA SER A 14 1.11 -5.95 8.82
C SER A 14 0.78 -6.36 7.37
N ALA A 15 -0.26 -7.18 7.18
CA ALA A 15 -0.74 -7.58 5.87
C ALA A 15 -1.35 -6.40 5.09
N GLU A 16 -2.13 -5.56 5.77
CA GLU A 16 -2.70 -4.33 5.18
C GLU A 16 -1.61 -3.32 4.83
N ARG A 17 -0.60 -3.16 5.70
CA ARG A 17 0.54 -2.27 5.46
C ARG A 17 1.27 -2.66 4.19
N ARG A 18 1.71 -3.92 4.11
CA ARG A 18 2.39 -4.46 2.91
C ARG A 18 1.54 -4.32 1.64
N ALA A 19 0.23 -4.51 1.73
CA ALA A 19 -0.65 -4.35 0.56
C ALA A 19 -0.69 -2.90 0.08
N LEU A 20 -0.74 -1.94 1.01
CA LEU A 20 -0.73 -0.51 0.71
C LEU A 20 0.65 -0.04 0.20
N ASP A 21 1.75 -0.59 0.74
CA ASP A 21 3.10 -0.33 0.23
C ASP A 21 3.23 -0.71 -1.24
N ARG A 22 2.71 -1.89 -1.61
CA ARG A 22 2.70 -2.34 -3.01
C ARG A 22 1.86 -1.44 -3.89
N VAL A 23 0.62 -1.15 -3.48
CA VAL A 23 -0.27 -0.28 -4.27
C VAL A 23 0.29 1.13 -4.40
N GLY A 24 0.95 1.65 -3.36
CA GLY A 24 1.60 2.96 -3.37
C GLY A 24 2.73 3.04 -4.38
N CYS A 25 3.42 1.91 -4.63
CA CYS A 25 4.42 1.77 -5.68
C CYS A 25 3.85 1.40 -7.06
N GLY A 26 2.51 1.40 -7.24
CA GLY A 26 1.85 1.04 -8.50
C GLY A 26 1.78 -0.46 -8.78
N GLU A 27 2.04 -1.29 -7.77
CA GLU A 27 1.93 -2.74 -7.87
C GLU A 27 0.56 -3.26 -7.45
N PRO A 28 0.16 -4.48 -7.87
CA PRO A 28 -1.02 -5.14 -7.30
C PRO A 28 -0.85 -5.37 -5.78
N PRO A 29 -1.94 -5.35 -4.99
CA PRO A 29 -1.88 -5.41 -3.52
C PRO A 29 -1.30 -6.71 -2.95
N GLY A 30 -1.21 -7.78 -3.74
CA GLY A 30 -0.47 -9.00 -3.37
C GLY A 30 -0.87 -9.63 -2.03
N CYS A 31 -2.15 -9.54 -1.66
CA CYS A 31 -2.68 -9.95 -0.36
C CYS A 31 -3.82 -10.97 -0.48
N SER A 32 -4.24 -11.53 0.66
CA SER A 32 -5.37 -12.46 0.70
C SER A 32 -6.69 -11.76 0.35
N HIS A 33 -7.67 -12.49 -0.20
CA HIS A 33 -9.01 -11.95 -0.46
C HIS A 33 -9.66 -11.31 0.77
N ARG A 34 -9.42 -11.86 1.97
CA ARG A 34 -9.93 -11.29 3.22
C ARG A 34 -9.31 -9.92 3.51
N THR A 35 -7.99 -9.80 3.35
CA THR A 35 -7.26 -8.54 3.54
C THR A 35 -7.74 -7.49 2.53
N LEU A 36 -7.86 -7.88 1.26
CA LEU A 36 -8.36 -6.99 0.21
C LEU A 36 -9.77 -6.47 0.53
N ARG A 37 -10.68 -7.37 0.95
CA ARG A 37 -12.05 -6.97 1.33
C ARG A 37 -12.05 -5.98 2.50
N ASN A 38 -11.19 -6.19 3.49
CA ASN A 38 -11.07 -5.27 4.61
C ASN A 38 -10.59 -3.89 4.15
N LEU A 39 -9.55 -3.83 3.31
CA LEU A 39 -9.02 -2.58 2.75
C LEU A 39 -10.09 -1.81 1.97
N LEU A 40 -10.86 -2.49 1.12
CA LEU A 40 -11.97 -1.90 0.37
C LEU A 40 -13.08 -1.39 1.31
N SER A 41 -13.50 -2.21 2.27
CA SER A 41 -14.55 -1.82 3.24
C SER A 41 -14.15 -0.67 4.14
N ALA A 42 -12.85 -0.51 4.41
CA ALA A 42 -12.30 0.57 5.20
C ALA A 42 -12.05 1.85 4.36
N GLY A 43 -12.30 1.81 3.05
CA GLY A 43 -12.03 2.92 2.14
C GLY A 43 -10.54 3.22 1.96
N LEU A 44 -9.66 2.27 2.28
CA LEU A 44 -8.21 2.41 2.11
C LEU A 44 -7.77 2.13 0.67
N LEU A 45 -8.55 1.34 -0.06
CA LEU A 45 -8.40 1.10 -1.48
C LEU A 45 -9.74 1.31 -2.18
N VAL A 46 -9.67 1.67 -3.47
CA VAL A 46 -10.82 1.72 -4.39
C VAL A 46 -10.49 0.94 -5.66
N GLU A 47 -11.51 0.39 -6.31
CA GLU A 47 -11.37 -0.18 -7.65
C GLU A 47 -11.31 0.96 -8.67
N ALA A 48 -10.19 1.10 -9.37
CA ALA A 48 -9.94 2.15 -10.36
C ALA A 48 -10.22 1.67 -11.80
N GLY A 49 -10.55 0.39 -11.96
CA GLY A 49 -10.90 -0.21 -13.24
C GLY A 49 -10.29 -1.59 -13.40
N SER A 50 -10.03 -1.96 -14.66
CA SER A 50 -9.44 -3.25 -15.00
C SER A 50 -8.36 -3.10 -16.05
N GLN A 51 -7.24 -3.80 -15.89
CA GLN A 51 -6.20 -3.94 -16.89
C GLN A 51 -6.43 -5.24 -17.68
N THR A 52 -6.48 -5.13 -19.01
CA THR A 52 -6.48 -6.32 -19.87
C THR A 52 -5.07 -6.89 -19.96
N ARG A 53 -4.90 -8.13 -19.54
CA ARG A 53 -3.70 -8.94 -19.76
C ARG A 53 -4.00 -10.04 -20.75
N ARG A 54 -2.96 -10.66 -21.32
CA ARG A 54 -3.10 -11.74 -22.29
C ARG A 54 -2.26 -12.93 -21.86
N ASP A 55 -2.88 -14.10 -21.81
CA ASP A 55 -2.20 -15.37 -21.60
C ASP A 55 -2.41 -16.31 -22.81
N THR A 56 -2.03 -17.59 -22.67
CA THR A 56 -2.19 -18.62 -23.70
C THR A 56 -3.64 -19.02 -23.96
N LEU A 57 -4.58 -18.67 -23.06
CA LEU A 57 -6.01 -18.94 -23.17
C LEU A 57 -6.79 -17.74 -23.72
N GLY A 58 -6.21 -16.53 -23.71
CA GLY A 58 -6.78 -15.34 -24.32
C GLY A 58 -6.54 -14.06 -23.52
N PRO A 59 -7.20 -12.96 -23.89
CA PRO A 59 -7.22 -11.77 -23.06
C PRO A 59 -8.09 -11.99 -21.82
N PHE A 60 -7.59 -11.62 -20.64
CA PHE A 60 -8.32 -11.62 -19.37
C PHE A 60 -8.19 -10.27 -18.67
N GLN A 61 -9.17 -9.93 -17.83
CA GLN A 61 -9.19 -8.67 -17.10
C GLN A 61 -8.74 -8.87 -15.66
N VAL A 62 -7.84 -8.00 -15.20
CA VAL A 62 -7.36 -7.96 -13.81
C VAL A 62 -7.80 -6.64 -13.19
N PRO A 63 -8.47 -6.66 -12.02
CA PRO A 63 -8.87 -5.43 -11.36
C PRO A 63 -7.65 -4.61 -10.93
N VAL A 64 -7.73 -3.29 -11.12
CA VAL A 64 -6.74 -2.31 -10.69
C VAL A 64 -7.27 -1.62 -9.45
N TYR A 65 -6.41 -1.50 -8.45
CA TYR A 65 -6.72 -0.86 -7.18
C TYR A 65 -5.84 0.36 -6.98
N GLU A 66 -6.43 1.41 -6.44
CA GLU A 66 -5.73 2.65 -6.12
C GLU A 66 -6.06 3.09 -4.70
N MET A 67 -5.15 3.85 -4.09
CA MET A 67 -5.43 4.53 -2.83
C MET A 67 -6.13 5.87 -3.12
N PRO A 68 -7.22 6.20 -2.42
CA PRO A 68 -7.75 7.57 -2.42
C PRO A 68 -6.67 8.57 -2.03
N ILE A 69 -6.69 9.78 -2.59
CA ILE A 69 -5.66 10.82 -2.37
C ILE A 69 -5.34 11.02 -0.87
N PRO A 70 -6.31 11.13 0.06
CA PRO A 70 -5.99 11.30 1.47
C PRO A 70 -5.22 10.10 2.07
N VAL A 71 -5.55 8.89 1.63
CA VAL A 71 -4.90 7.65 2.07
C VAL A 71 -3.48 7.57 1.50
N HIS A 72 -3.31 7.92 0.22
CA HIS A 72 -1.99 7.96 -0.41
C HIS A 72 -1.07 8.98 0.27
N MET A 73 -1.58 10.17 0.61
CA MET A 73 -0.80 11.17 1.36
C MET A 73 -0.38 10.66 2.74
N ALA A 74 -1.29 10.02 3.48
CA ALA A 74 -0.97 9.41 4.78
C ALA A 74 0.07 8.29 4.66
N TRP A 75 -0.01 7.49 3.58
CA TRP A 75 0.98 6.47 3.27
C TRP A 75 2.34 7.08 2.93
N CYS A 76 2.41 8.06 2.02
CA CYS A 76 3.65 8.77 1.66
C CYS A 76 4.34 9.34 2.88
N SER A 77 3.58 9.97 3.78
CA SER A 77 4.05 10.46 5.07
C SER A 77 4.69 9.35 5.90
N ALA A 78 4.02 8.20 6.06
CA ALA A 78 4.54 7.09 6.86
C ALA A 78 5.80 6.44 6.25
N VAL A 79 5.88 6.33 4.92
CA VAL A 79 7.05 5.79 4.23
C VAL A 79 8.23 6.75 4.30
N ALA A 80 8.02 8.05 4.06
CA ALA A 80 9.06 9.07 4.16
C ALA A 80 9.71 9.10 5.56
N ALA A 81 8.90 8.98 6.62
CA ALA A 81 9.43 8.87 7.98
C ALA A 81 10.34 7.63 8.16
N THR A 82 9.99 6.50 7.54
CA THR A 82 10.78 5.28 7.62
C THR A 82 12.10 5.40 6.84
N ASP A 83 12.08 6.04 5.67
CA ASP A 83 13.28 6.28 4.86
C ASP A 83 14.26 7.22 5.58
N GLU A 84 13.77 8.29 6.22
CA GLU A 84 14.59 9.22 7.01
C GLU A 84 15.24 8.53 8.23
N GLU A 85 14.48 7.68 8.94
CA GLU A 85 14.99 6.89 10.06
C GLU A 85 16.08 5.91 9.62
N MET A 86 15.88 5.22 8.48
CA MET A 86 16.85 4.29 7.92
C MET A 86 18.11 4.99 7.41
N ALA A 87 17.96 6.16 6.77
CA ALA A 87 19.09 6.99 6.33
C ALA A 87 19.95 7.43 7.54
N GLY A 88 19.33 7.79 8.66
CA GLY A 88 20.05 8.12 9.90
C GLY A 88 20.79 6.94 10.53
N LEU A 89 20.34 5.70 10.29
CA LEU A 89 20.97 4.46 10.77
C LEU A 89 22.10 3.97 9.86
N GLU A 90 21.99 4.17 8.54
CA GLU A 90 22.96 3.67 7.55
C GLU A 90 24.17 4.59 7.32
N GLY A 91 24.10 5.86 7.74
CA GLY A 91 25.30 6.70 7.88
C GLY A 91 25.02 8.21 7.84
N LEU A 92 25.80 8.96 8.64
CA LEU A 92 25.92 10.43 8.72
C LEU A 92 24.93 11.18 9.62
N ILE A 93 25.06 10.98 10.94
CA ILE A 93 25.53 12.03 11.87
C ILE A 93 26.56 11.42 12.81
#